data_AF-A0A354PJH2-F1
#
_entry.id   AF-A0A354PJH2-F1
#
_cell.length_a   1.000
_cell.length_b   1.000
_cell.length_c   1.000
_cell.angle_alpha   90.00
_cell.angle_beta   90.00
_cell.angle_gamma   90.00
#
_symmetry.space_group_name_H-M   'P 1'
#
loop_
_entity.id
_entity.type
_entity.pdbx_description
1 polymer ?
#
loop_
_entity_poly.entity_id
_entity_poly.type
_entity_poly.pdbx_seq_one_letter_code
_entity_poly.pdbx_strand_id
1 'polypeptide(L)'
;YDRRRMVRDSLLERVIGTAVEMSDARRIVTGVLIAHQERHGALAGKVDESILSMGADDAAAVQMFAALISGDHESARQQFPKMLTGLRQTSLLYIPLSRGGDPVKIFFTRLRQRMLHHLLHRMPRRGLFVEACRMVEAARLMEQHNPIGTGAVTEFDGLFRIGFRSLVTSLVASVRSWPEAPKNSRTQELISLLESLTETMLSSWLSHSQTLRLSSLETVADEGNWEQLVSFIRRYGDPLFTQAFLKLSNIRAILHQGVAHWITTVLESHEDIKRTALFEDLAGGDLSMREAERWLTLVFESILDHHAEFLDYNSTTTQSDRGDLIYMFHDFLRLRVRYDRVAWNLKPVFLAHEILVRSRFDNAAVIWRRSLSERIGAKADIYVTKLRSLQREYAMRMPTVADRILERFVQPMTIDRMRALIEPAARDAEANRSSGAFDLLQREADLLTQHPTGVGLDMPAWLAALEEEVEMVAKRHGGNEVDVMSLVTMPIRPLDREELKGQLNAARRQGRRLPYMGK
;
A
#
# COMPACT_ATOMS: atom_id res chain seq x y z
N TYR A 1 -6.54 -32.86 -1.82
CA TYR A 1 -5.46 -32.22 -2.60
C TYR A 1 -5.04 -30.91 -1.95
N ASP A 2 -5.96 -29.96 -1.72
CA ASP A 2 -5.66 -28.62 -1.18
C ASP A 2 -4.94 -28.62 0.18
N ARG A 3 -5.33 -29.50 1.10
CA ARG A 3 -4.64 -29.62 2.40
C ARG A 3 -3.16 -29.98 2.24
N ARG A 4 -2.81 -30.89 1.32
CA ARG A 4 -1.40 -31.27 1.09
C ARG A 4 -0.61 -30.15 0.41
N ARG A 5 -1.23 -29.47 -0.57
CA ARG A 5 -0.65 -28.29 -1.23
C ARG A 5 -0.42 -27.15 -0.24
N MET A 6 -1.42 -26.82 0.57
CA MET A 6 -1.32 -25.78 1.61
C MET A 6 -0.19 -26.09 2.60
N VAL A 7 -0.07 -27.33 3.06
CA VAL A 7 1.03 -27.73 3.96
C VAL A 7 2.39 -27.61 3.27
N ARG A 8 2.54 -28.11 2.03
CA ARG A 8 3.79 -27.99 1.27
C ARG A 8 4.19 -26.53 1.05
N ASP A 9 3.26 -25.72 0.53
CA ASP A 9 3.53 -24.32 0.21
C ASP A 9 3.82 -23.53 1.49
N SER A 10 3.10 -23.81 2.59
CA SER A 10 3.37 -23.20 3.90
C SER A 10 4.75 -23.58 4.46
N LEU A 11 5.17 -24.84 4.35
CA LEU A 11 6.50 -25.26 4.77
C LEU A 11 7.61 -24.60 3.93
N LEU A 12 7.43 -24.54 2.61
CA LEU A 12 8.39 -23.88 1.71
C LEU A 12 8.47 -22.37 1.99
N GLU A 13 7.32 -21.69 2.19
CA GLU A 13 7.31 -20.27 2.59
C GLU A 13 8.10 -20.05 3.89
N ARG A 14 7.95 -20.93 4.88
CA ARG A 14 8.73 -20.86 6.14
C ARG A 14 10.22 -21.06 5.92
N VAL A 15 10.63 -22.04 5.11
CA VAL A 15 12.05 -22.28 4.77
C VAL A 15 12.65 -21.07 4.06
N ILE A 16 11.95 -20.51 3.07
CA ILE A 16 12.38 -19.30 2.37
C ILE A 16 12.49 -18.13 3.35
N GLY A 17 11.49 -17.93 4.20
CA GLY A 17 11.49 -16.89 5.24
C GLY A 17 12.71 -16.98 6.15
N THR A 18 12.97 -18.16 6.73
CA THR A 18 14.15 -18.39 7.58
C THR A 18 15.45 -18.14 6.84
N ALA A 19 15.57 -18.60 5.58
CA ALA A 19 16.78 -18.38 4.79
C ALA A 19 17.02 -16.88 4.52
N VAL A 20 15.96 -16.13 4.20
CA VAL A 20 16.03 -14.68 3.98
C VAL A 20 16.45 -13.98 5.27
N GLU A 21 15.84 -14.31 6.41
CA GLU A 21 16.17 -13.72 7.71
C GLU A 21 17.62 -13.99 8.13
N MET A 22 18.11 -15.23 7.98
CA MET A 22 19.50 -15.58 8.28
C MET A 22 20.49 -14.86 7.37
N SER A 23 20.18 -14.75 6.08
CA SER A 23 21.05 -14.07 5.11
C SER A 23 21.08 -12.56 5.33
N ASP A 24 19.94 -11.96 5.67
CA ASP A 24 19.80 -10.54 6.02
C ASP A 24 20.54 -10.22 7.33
N ALA A 25 20.37 -11.06 8.35
CA ALA A 25 21.10 -10.94 9.62
C ALA A 25 22.61 -11.00 9.40
N ARG A 26 23.09 -11.95 8.57
CA ARG A 26 24.50 -12.03 8.20
C ARG A 26 25.00 -10.72 7.61
N ARG A 27 24.29 -10.13 6.62
CA ARG A 27 24.69 -8.85 6.01
C ARG A 27 24.78 -7.71 7.03
N ILE A 28 23.79 -7.61 7.93
CA ILE A 28 23.77 -6.55 8.95
C ILE A 28 24.93 -6.74 9.94
N VAL A 29 25.12 -7.95 10.46
CA VAL A 29 26.20 -8.27 11.42
C VAL A 29 27.57 -8.01 10.79
N THR A 30 27.81 -8.46 9.56
CA THR A 30 29.07 -8.17 8.86
C THR A 30 29.26 -6.66 8.68
N GLY A 31 28.21 -5.90 8.32
CA GLY A 31 28.28 -4.44 8.24
C GLY A 31 28.63 -3.78 9.59
N VAL A 32 28.06 -4.25 10.70
CA VAL A 32 28.39 -3.79 12.06
C VAL A 32 29.85 -4.10 12.41
N LEU A 33 30.34 -5.30 12.08
CA LEU A 33 31.71 -5.72 12.35
C LEU A 33 32.71 -4.81 11.63
N ILE A 34 32.49 -4.53 10.33
CA ILE A 34 33.33 -3.60 9.55
C ILE A 34 33.32 -2.22 10.18
N ALA A 35 32.14 -1.68 10.50
CA ALA A 35 32.01 -0.36 11.14
C ALA A 35 32.77 -0.28 12.47
N HIS A 36 32.75 -1.36 13.26
CA HIS A 36 33.49 -1.44 14.52
C HIS A 36 35.01 -1.55 14.30
N GLN A 37 35.47 -2.29 13.28
CA GLN A 37 36.88 -2.41 12.93
C GLN A 37 37.47 -1.07 12.48
N GLU A 38 36.76 -0.33 11.62
CA GLU A 38 37.14 1.00 11.16
C GLU A 38 37.29 1.98 12.34
N ARG A 39 36.41 1.88 13.34
CA ARG A 39 36.44 2.73 14.54
C ARG A 39 37.60 2.42 15.49
N HIS A 40 38.02 1.16 15.57
CA HIS A 40 38.97 0.70 16.60
C HIS A 40 40.39 0.40 16.11
N GLY A 41 40.69 0.50 14.82
CA GLY A 41 42.05 0.55 14.23
C GLY A 41 42.92 -0.72 14.36
N ALA A 42 42.83 -1.43 15.49
CA ALA A 42 43.62 -2.62 15.84
C ALA A 42 43.21 -3.89 15.08
N LEU A 43 42.11 -3.85 14.32
CA LEU A 43 41.61 -4.93 13.47
C LEU A 43 41.61 -4.57 11.97
N ALA A 44 42.09 -3.38 11.61
CA ALA A 44 42.13 -2.91 10.23
C ALA A 44 43.18 -3.71 9.44
N GLY A 45 42.73 -4.51 8.46
CA GLY A 45 43.62 -5.22 7.53
C GLY A 45 43.31 -6.69 7.29
N LYS A 46 42.40 -7.31 8.06
CA LYS A 46 41.80 -8.59 7.65
C LYS A 46 40.62 -8.25 6.73
N VAL A 47 40.84 -8.35 5.41
CA VAL A 47 39.71 -8.48 4.47
C VAL A 47 38.92 -9.67 4.98
N ASP A 48 37.75 -9.39 5.55
CA ASP A 48 36.94 -10.38 6.22
C ASP A 48 36.58 -11.46 5.17
N GLU A 49 37.13 -12.68 5.30
CA GLU A 49 36.87 -13.80 4.36
C GLU A 49 35.37 -14.00 4.15
N SER A 50 34.57 -13.59 5.14
CA SER A 50 33.12 -13.51 5.07
C SER A 50 32.59 -12.66 3.90
N ILE A 51 33.21 -11.53 3.54
CA ILE A 51 32.79 -10.67 2.40
C ILE A 51 33.18 -11.30 1.07
N LEU A 52 34.36 -11.94 0.98
CA LEU A 52 34.83 -12.61 -0.24
C LEU A 52 33.95 -13.81 -0.62
N SER A 53 33.27 -14.41 0.37
CA SER A 53 32.30 -15.48 0.15
C SER A 53 30.92 -15.00 -0.33
N MET A 54 30.67 -13.68 -0.33
CA MET A 54 29.38 -13.09 -0.69
C MET A 54 29.32 -12.72 -2.18
N GLY A 55 28.11 -12.77 -2.75
CA GLY A 55 27.87 -12.22 -4.09
C GLY A 55 28.12 -10.70 -4.14
N ALA A 56 28.35 -10.16 -5.34
CA ALA A 56 28.67 -8.74 -5.53
C ALA A 56 27.60 -7.79 -4.94
N ASP A 57 26.31 -8.13 -5.09
CA ASP A 57 25.18 -7.37 -4.52
C ASP A 57 25.24 -7.35 -2.99
N ASP A 58 25.50 -8.50 -2.37
CA ASP A 58 25.60 -8.67 -0.92
C ASP A 58 26.79 -7.89 -0.36
N ALA A 59 27.95 -7.96 -1.03
CA ALA A 59 29.14 -7.23 -0.64
C ALA A 59 28.90 -5.71 -0.70
N ALA A 60 28.27 -5.21 -1.77
CA ALA A 60 27.92 -3.79 -1.89
C ALA A 60 26.93 -3.34 -0.80
N ALA A 61 25.95 -4.18 -0.46
CA ALA A 61 25.00 -3.91 0.61
C ALA A 61 25.67 -3.82 1.98
N VAL A 62 26.59 -4.75 2.27
CA VAL A 62 27.37 -4.79 3.51
C VAL A 62 28.21 -3.52 3.67
N GLN A 63 28.89 -3.07 2.61
CA GLN A 63 29.67 -1.82 2.63
C GLN A 63 28.78 -0.59 2.88
N MET A 64 27.60 -0.54 2.28
CA MET A 64 26.63 0.52 2.56
C MET A 64 26.12 0.47 4.00
N PHE A 65 25.85 -0.72 4.55
CA PHE A 65 25.46 -0.84 5.96
C PHE A 65 26.58 -0.38 6.89
N ALA A 66 27.83 -0.77 6.63
CA ALA A 66 28.98 -0.35 7.41
C ALA A 66 29.10 1.19 7.44
N ALA A 67 29.09 1.84 6.27
CA ALA A 67 29.16 3.30 6.18
C ALA A 67 28.01 4.00 6.93
N LEU A 68 26.78 3.49 6.82
CA LEU A 68 25.63 4.03 7.53
C LEU A 68 25.73 3.84 9.05
N ILE A 69 26.26 2.71 9.52
CA ILE A 69 26.43 2.40 10.94
C ILE A 69 27.55 3.27 11.54
N SER A 70 28.71 3.36 10.86
CA SER A 70 29.84 4.23 11.23
C SER A 70 29.48 5.71 11.22
N GLY A 71 28.45 6.11 10.47
CA GLY A 71 28.12 7.51 10.25
C GLY A 71 29.04 8.20 9.25
N ASP A 72 29.72 7.42 8.39
CA ASP A 72 30.56 7.95 7.32
C ASP A 72 29.69 8.26 6.09
N HIS A 73 29.33 9.53 5.98
CA HIS A 73 28.47 10.02 4.90
C HIS A 73 29.20 10.10 3.56
N GLU A 74 30.52 10.31 3.56
CA GLU A 74 31.29 10.41 2.32
C GLU A 74 31.45 9.04 1.70
N SER A 75 31.82 8.03 2.50
CA SER A 75 31.87 6.64 2.05
C SER A 75 30.51 6.16 1.55
N ALA A 76 29.42 6.44 2.29
CA ALA A 76 28.07 6.09 1.85
C ALA A 76 27.71 6.73 0.49
N ARG A 77 28.07 8.00 0.25
CA ARG A 77 27.85 8.69 -1.03
C ARG A 77 28.70 8.13 -2.17
N GLN A 78 29.92 7.69 -1.89
CA GLN A 78 30.81 7.08 -2.89
C GLN A 78 30.39 5.67 -3.28
N GLN A 79 29.89 4.87 -2.32
CA GLN A 79 29.47 3.49 -2.56
C GLN A 79 28.08 3.40 -3.21
N PHE A 80 27.20 4.36 -2.94
CA PHE A 80 25.81 4.34 -3.42
C PHE A 80 25.66 4.17 -4.95
N PRO A 81 26.37 4.92 -5.82
CA PRO A 81 26.25 4.75 -7.28
C PRO A 81 26.66 3.36 -7.78
N LYS A 82 27.68 2.75 -7.15
CA LYS A 82 28.17 1.42 -7.52
C LYS A 82 27.10 0.37 -7.22
N MET A 83 26.54 0.42 -6.01
CA MET A 83 25.46 -0.47 -5.60
C MET A 83 24.21 -0.29 -6.47
N LEU A 84 23.82 0.97 -6.75
CA LEU A 84 22.64 1.26 -7.55
C LEU A 84 22.75 0.69 -8.98
N THR A 85 23.94 0.73 -9.57
CA THR A 85 24.18 0.23 -10.93
C THR A 85 23.97 -1.29 -11.02
N GLY A 86 24.45 -2.05 -10.03
CA GLY A 86 24.21 -3.50 -9.97
C GLY A 86 22.73 -3.84 -9.77
N LEU A 87 22.05 -3.11 -8.89
CA LEU A 87 20.65 -3.39 -8.57
C LEU A 87 19.70 -3.16 -9.74
N ARG A 88 19.92 -2.14 -10.59
CA ARG A 88 19.01 -1.79 -11.69
C ARG A 88 18.75 -2.93 -12.69
N GLN A 89 19.69 -3.86 -12.83
CA GLN A 89 19.59 -4.98 -13.77
C GLN A 89 18.83 -6.18 -13.20
N THR A 90 18.43 -6.12 -11.94
CA THR A 90 17.80 -7.23 -11.23
C THR A 90 16.31 -6.99 -11.04
N SER A 91 15.51 -8.06 -11.07
CA SER A 91 14.07 -7.93 -10.82
C SER A 91 13.75 -7.83 -9.32
N LEU A 92 12.77 -6.99 -9.01
CA LEU A 92 12.13 -6.90 -7.68
C LEU A 92 10.84 -7.70 -7.59
N LEU A 93 10.41 -8.30 -8.69
CA LEU A 93 9.16 -9.04 -8.76
C LEU A 93 9.43 -10.52 -8.54
N TYR A 94 8.41 -11.23 -8.04
CA TYR A 94 8.41 -12.69 -8.00
C TYR A 94 6.98 -13.22 -8.14
N ILE A 95 6.86 -14.46 -8.60
CA ILE A 95 5.58 -15.20 -8.62
C ILE A 95 5.49 -15.97 -7.29
N PRO A 96 4.39 -15.90 -6.53
CA PRO A 96 4.22 -16.66 -5.29
C PRO A 96 4.22 -18.18 -5.52
N LEU A 97 4.56 -18.96 -4.48
CA LEU A 97 4.51 -20.43 -4.55
C LEU A 97 3.12 -20.96 -4.90
N SER A 98 2.07 -20.29 -4.41
CA SER A 98 0.69 -20.62 -4.73
C SER A 98 0.38 -20.53 -6.23
N ARG A 99 1.14 -19.75 -6.99
CA ARG A 99 1.03 -19.60 -8.46
C ARG A 99 2.13 -20.33 -9.23
N GLY A 100 2.87 -21.24 -8.58
CA GLY A 100 3.94 -22.02 -9.20
C GLY A 100 5.27 -21.28 -9.34
N GLY A 101 5.51 -20.26 -8.51
CA GLY A 101 6.80 -19.56 -8.46
C GLY A 101 7.97 -20.46 -8.05
N ASP A 102 9.16 -20.11 -8.55
CA ASP A 102 10.42 -20.78 -8.22
C ASP A 102 10.93 -20.33 -6.82
N PRO A 103 11.07 -21.25 -5.84
CA PRO A 103 11.56 -20.94 -4.50
C PRO A 103 12.87 -20.16 -4.46
N VAL A 104 13.81 -20.47 -5.37
CA VAL A 104 15.14 -19.84 -5.38
C VAL A 104 15.06 -18.39 -5.84
N LYS A 105 14.25 -18.12 -6.87
CA LYS A 105 13.98 -16.74 -7.32
C LYS A 105 13.27 -15.93 -6.25
N ILE A 106 12.28 -16.54 -5.57
CA ILE A 106 11.58 -15.89 -4.45
C ILE A 106 12.57 -15.49 -3.36
N PHE A 107 13.47 -16.41 -2.97
CA PHE A 107 14.50 -16.14 -1.97
C PHE A 107 15.36 -14.92 -2.34
N PHE A 108 15.99 -14.92 -3.53
CA PHE A 108 16.87 -13.81 -3.94
C PHE A 108 16.12 -12.49 -4.06
N THR A 109 14.90 -12.50 -4.61
CA THR A 109 14.08 -11.30 -4.73
C THR A 109 13.69 -10.76 -3.35
N ARG A 110 13.19 -11.59 -2.43
CA ARG A 110 12.84 -11.16 -1.06
C ARG A 110 14.05 -10.65 -0.28
N LEU A 111 15.19 -11.28 -0.45
CA LEU A 111 16.44 -10.85 0.17
C LEU A 111 16.90 -9.48 -0.34
N ARG A 112 16.66 -9.15 -1.62
CA ARG A 112 16.88 -7.81 -2.19
C ARG A 112 15.87 -6.79 -1.67
N GLN A 113 14.60 -7.14 -1.64
CA GLN A 113 13.53 -6.28 -1.08
C GLN A 113 13.84 -5.91 0.37
N ARG A 114 14.24 -6.88 1.21
CA ARG A 114 14.63 -6.66 2.61
C ARG A 114 15.79 -5.68 2.75
N MET A 115 16.83 -5.84 1.94
CA MET A 115 17.95 -4.90 1.89
C MET A 115 17.49 -3.49 1.52
N LEU A 116 16.66 -3.33 0.49
CA LEU A 116 16.11 -2.03 0.11
C LEU A 116 15.26 -1.40 1.22
N HIS A 117 14.45 -2.20 1.92
CA HIS A 117 13.70 -1.73 3.09
C HIS A 117 14.63 -1.14 4.17
N HIS A 118 15.70 -1.85 4.52
CA HIS A 118 16.68 -1.36 5.50
C HIS A 118 17.34 -0.06 5.04
N LEU A 119 17.78 0.00 3.79
CA LEU A 119 18.44 1.20 3.24
C LEU A 119 17.48 2.39 3.18
N LEU A 120 16.27 2.22 2.67
CA LEU A 120 15.25 3.26 2.62
C LEU A 120 14.81 3.74 4.01
N HIS A 121 14.83 2.86 5.00
CA HIS A 121 14.59 3.26 6.39
C HIS A 121 15.78 4.04 6.98
N ARG A 122 17.02 3.63 6.69
CA ARG A 122 18.24 4.11 7.37
C ARG A 122 18.88 5.35 6.72
N MET A 123 18.88 5.45 5.39
CA MET A 123 19.54 6.53 4.66
C MET A 123 18.99 7.93 5.01
N PRO A 124 17.66 8.16 5.05
CA PRO A 124 17.13 9.47 5.44
C PRO A 124 17.51 9.88 6.86
N ARG A 125 17.57 8.91 7.77
CA ARG A 125 17.95 9.13 9.18
C ARG A 125 19.41 9.55 9.33
N ARG A 126 20.25 9.21 8.36
CA ARG A 126 21.64 9.70 8.25
C ARG A 126 21.77 10.95 7.38
N GLY A 127 20.66 11.60 7.01
CA GLY A 127 20.70 12.83 6.23
C GLY A 127 21.03 12.63 4.74
N LEU A 128 20.83 11.43 4.20
CA LEU A 128 21.03 11.11 2.77
C LEU A 128 19.70 11.16 2.01
N PHE A 129 19.11 12.36 1.88
CA PHE A 129 17.79 12.54 1.28
C PHE A 129 17.80 12.31 -0.23
N VAL A 130 18.83 12.81 -0.92
CA VAL A 130 18.96 12.68 -2.38
C VAL A 130 19.07 11.22 -2.78
N GLU A 131 19.93 10.48 -2.08
CA GLU A 131 20.18 9.06 -2.32
C GLU A 131 18.93 8.22 -2.01
N ALA A 132 18.21 8.53 -0.92
CA ALA A 132 16.95 7.86 -0.61
C ALA A 132 15.88 8.12 -1.68
N CYS A 133 15.73 9.35 -2.17
CA CYS A 133 14.81 9.65 -3.28
C CYS A 133 15.20 8.88 -4.55
N ARG A 134 16.49 8.83 -4.88
CA ARG A 134 17.01 8.04 -6.02
C ARG A 134 16.78 6.54 -5.85
N MET A 135 16.88 6.03 -4.63
CA MET A 135 16.64 4.61 -4.34
C MET A 135 15.18 4.23 -4.55
N VAL A 136 14.24 5.05 -4.08
CA VAL A 136 12.81 4.84 -4.35
C VAL A 136 12.56 4.83 -5.85
N GLU A 137 13.14 5.78 -6.59
CA GLU A 137 12.94 5.83 -8.03
C GLU A 137 13.61 4.67 -8.77
N ALA A 138 14.78 4.21 -8.32
CA ALA A 138 15.40 3.01 -8.86
C ALA A 138 14.54 1.77 -8.62
N ALA A 139 13.91 1.63 -7.45
CA ALA A 139 12.97 0.53 -7.19
C ALA A 139 11.77 0.56 -8.17
N ARG A 140 11.24 1.76 -8.48
CA ARG A 140 10.19 1.92 -9.49
C ARG A 140 10.64 1.42 -10.86
N LEU A 141 11.83 1.84 -11.28
CA LEU A 141 12.39 1.46 -12.58
C LEU A 141 12.71 -0.04 -12.63
N MET A 142 13.18 -0.64 -11.55
CA MET A 142 13.46 -2.09 -11.49
C MET A 142 12.20 -2.92 -11.73
N GLU A 143 11.05 -2.52 -11.20
CA GLU A 143 9.78 -3.21 -11.49
C GLU A 143 9.30 -2.99 -12.93
N GLN A 144 9.45 -1.77 -13.46
CA GLN A 144 9.01 -1.45 -14.82
C GLN A 144 9.86 -2.13 -15.91
N HIS A 145 11.18 -2.21 -15.72
CA HIS A 145 12.10 -2.76 -16.73
C HIS A 145 12.20 -4.28 -16.69
N ASN A 146 11.75 -4.93 -15.61
CA ASN A 146 11.88 -6.39 -15.43
C ASN A 146 10.55 -7.08 -15.08
N PRO A 147 9.52 -7.00 -15.96
CA PRO A 147 8.23 -7.65 -15.72
C PRO A 147 8.34 -9.18 -15.77
N ILE A 148 7.73 -9.88 -14.81
CA ILE A 148 7.74 -11.36 -14.72
C ILE A 148 6.39 -11.97 -15.16
N GLY A 149 5.54 -11.17 -15.83
CA GLY A 149 4.24 -11.62 -16.33
C GLY A 149 3.10 -11.53 -15.30
N THR A 150 1.96 -12.13 -15.64
CA THR A 150 0.72 -12.05 -14.86
C THR A 150 0.85 -12.73 -13.51
N GLY A 151 0.42 -12.05 -12.45
CA GLY A 151 0.39 -12.60 -11.10
C GLY A 151 1.68 -12.44 -10.30
N ALA A 152 2.64 -11.65 -10.79
CA ALA A 152 3.79 -11.19 -10.03
C ALA A 152 3.38 -10.26 -8.87
N VAL A 153 4.13 -10.29 -7.77
CA VAL A 153 3.95 -9.41 -6.62
C VAL A 153 4.87 -8.19 -6.77
N THR A 154 4.28 -7.00 -6.72
CA THR A 154 4.98 -5.71 -6.67
C THR A 154 5.29 -5.33 -5.22
N GLU A 155 6.49 -4.83 -4.95
CA GLU A 155 6.90 -4.32 -3.62
C GLU A 155 7.14 -2.82 -3.59
N PHE A 156 7.04 -2.12 -4.72
CA PHE A 156 7.23 -0.68 -4.75
C PHE A 156 6.32 0.06 -3.76
N ASP A 157 5.07 -0.37 -3.53
CA ASP A 157 4.22 0.25 -2.50
C ASP A 157 4.87 0.19 -1.10
N GLY A 158 5.34 -0.99 -0.69
CA GLY A 158 5.99 -1.18 0.60
C GLY A 158 7.28 -0.37 0.72
N LEU A 159 8.12 -0.41 -0.31
CA LEU A 159 9.38 0.33 -0.37
C LEU A 159 9.15 1.85 -0.34
N PHE A 160 8.19 2.35 -1.13
CA PHE A 160 7.81 3.76 -1.16
C PHE A 160 7.32 4.22 0.21
N ARG A 161 6.40 3.48 0.84
CA ARG A 161 5.86 3.82 2.17
C ARG A 161 6.99 3.94 3.20
N ILE A 162 7.91 2.98 3.23
CA ILE A 162 9.01 2.97 4.20
C ILE A 162 10.00 4.12 3.94
N GLY A 163 10.40 4.32 2.69
CA GLY A 163 11.30 5.41 2.30
C GLY A 163 10.68 6.78 2.57
N PHE A 164 9.44 6.99 2.13
CA PHE A 164 8.72 8.26 2.32
C PHE A 164 8.50 8.55 3.81
N ARG A 165 8.08 7.56 4.61
CA ARG A 165 7.92 7.73 6.05
C ARG A 165 9.24 8.13 6.71
N SER A 166 10.35 7.48 6.35
CA SER A 166 11.66 7.81 6.91
C SER A 166 12.15 9.21 6.49
N LEU A 167 11.92 9.62 5.24
CA LEU A 167 12.21 10.96 4.74
C LEU A 167 11.45 12.04 5.52
N VAL A 168 10.14 11.90 5.65
CA VAL A 168 9.31 12.87 6.37
C VAL A 168 9.67 12.89 7.87
N THR A 169 9.89 11.73 8.49
CA THR A 169 10.31 11.65 9.90
C THR A 169 11.64 12.38 10.14
N SER A 170 12.62 12.17 9.26
CA SER A 170 13.94 12.81 9.35
C SER A 170 13.87 14.32 9.08
N LEU A 171 12.97 14.75 8.18
CA LEU A 171 12.70 16.16 7.89
C LEU A 171 12.11 16.85 9.12
N VAL A 172 11.07 16.26 9.71
CA VAL A 172 10.39 16.79 10.90
C VAL A 172 11.35 16.88 12.10
N ALA A 173 12.20 15.85 12.28
CA ALA A 173 13.23 15.85 13.31
C ALA A 173 14.29 16.95 13.10
N SER A 174 14.69 17.21 11.85
CA SER A 174 15.63 18.29 11.51
C SER A 174 15.03 19.67 11.78
N VAL A 175 13.78 19.91 11.39
CA VAL A 175 13.11 21.19 11.67
C VAL A 175 12.93 21.43 13.17
N ARG A 176 12.74 20.38 13.96
CA ARG A 176 12.66 20.47 15.43
C ARG A 176 13.96 20.93 16.07
N SER A 177 15.11 20.53 15.54
CA SER A 177 16.41 20.85 16.13
C SER A 177 16.91 22.25 15.77
N TRP A 178 16.26 22.96 14.84
CA TRP A 178 16.67 24.31 14.48
C TRP A 178 16.43 25.31 15.61
N PRO A 179 17.24 26.40 15.67
CA PRO A 179 17.08 27.47 16.66
C PRO A 179 15.64 27.99 16.74
N GLU A 180 15.28 28.59 17.88
CA GLU A 180 13.92 29.10 18.11
C GLU A 180 13.54 30.21 17.11
N ALA A 181 12.85 29.81 16.04
CA ALA A 181 12.01 30.70 15.27
C ALA A 181 10.64 30.82 15.95
N PRO A 182 9.91 31.94 15.77
CA PRO A 182 8.52 32.04 16.20
C PRO A 182 7.73 30.82 15.71
N LYS A 183 6.91 30.21 16.58
CA LYS A 183 6.18 28.96 16.28
C LYS A 183 5.50 28.99 14.90
N ASN A 184 4.87 30.11 14.55
CA ASN A 184 4.19 30.30 13.26
C ASN A 184 5.15 30.24 12.06
N SER A 185 6.35 30.84 12.17
CA SER A 185 7.35 30.81 11.11
C SER A 185 7.91 29.40 10.91
N ARG A 186 8.14 28.64 12.00
CA ARG A 186 8.61 27.25 11.93
C ARG A 186 7.56 26.36 11.26
N THR A 187 6.28 26.54 11.60
CA THR A 187 5.17 25.80 11.00
C THR A 187 5.05 26.06 9.50
N GLN A 188 5.10 27.32 9.07
CA GLN A 188 5.05 27.67 7.64
C GLN A 188 6.22 27.09 6.86
N GLU A 189 7.43 27.17 7.42
CA GLU A 189 8.61 26.59 6.79
C GLU A 189 8.54 25.07 6.70
N LEU A 190 8.10 24.39 7.75
CA LEU A 190 7.88 22.94 7.74
C LEU A 190 6.92 22.52 6.62
N ILE A 191 5.80 23.24 6.47
CA ILE A 191 4.80 22.96 5.44
C ILE A 191 5.42 23.12 4.06
N SER A 192 6.14 24.23 3.80
CA SER A 192 6.77 24.46 2.50
C SER A 192 7.80 23.37 2.14
N LEU A 193 8.62 22.94 3.09
CA LEU A 193 9.59 21.86 2.88
C LEU A 193 8.91 20.51 2.64
N LEU A 194 7.85 20.23 3.39
CA LEU A 194 7.06 19.01 3.26
C LEU A 194 6.30 18.96 1.93
N GLU A 195 5.76 20.07 1.46
CA GLU A 195 5.17 20.20 0.13
C GLU A 195 6.21 19.89 -0.96
N SER A 196 7.40 20.49 -0.89
CA SER A 196 8.47 20.24 -1.86
C SER A 196 8.90 18.76 -1.90
N LEU A 197 9.04 18.12 -0.73
CA LEU A 197 9.37 16.70 -0.65
C LEU A 197 8.22 15.83 -1.19
N THR A 198 6.99 16.13 -0.78
CA THR A 198 5.79 15.36 -1.18
C THR A 198 5.56 15.47 -2.68
N GLU A 199 5.70 16.65 -3.29
CA GLU A 199 5.61 16.83 -4.74
C GLU A 199 6.63 15.97 -5.50
N THR A 200 7.88 15.95 -5.02
CA THR A 200 8.96 15.19 -5.65
C THR A 200 8.64 13.69 -5.63
N MET A 201 8.19 13.18 -4.49
CA MET A 201 7.88 11.76 -4.32
C MET A 201 6.55 11.36 -4.96
N LEU A 202 5.57 12.27 -5.00
CA LEU A 202 4.27 12.06 -5.64
C LEU A 202 4.43 11.80 -7.15
N SER A 203 5.40 12.44 -7.80
CA SER A 203 5.70 12.16 -9.22
C SER A 203 6.05 10.69 -9.47
N SER A 204 6.90 10.11 -8.62
CA SER A 204 7.28 8.69 -8.69
C SER A 204 6.09 7.79 -8.36
N TRP A 205 5.34 8.12 -7.30
CA TRP A 205 4.13 7.41 -6.88
C TRP A 205 3.05 7.34 -7.98
N LEU A 206 2.72 8.46 -8.60
CA LEU A 206 1.70 8.53 -9.65
C LEU A 206 2.13 7.74 -10.89
N SER A 207 3.40 7.82 -11.26
CA SER A 207 3.96 7.06 -12.39
C SER A 207 3.85 5.55 -12.16
N HIS A 208 4.09 5.07 -10.94
CA HIS A 208 3.86 3.67 -10.58
C HIS A 208 2.36 3.34 -10.54
N SER A 209 1.55 4.17 -9.90
CA SER A 209 0.12 3.93 -9.76
C SER A 209 -0.59 3.75 -11.10
N GLN A 210 -0.15 4.43 -12.16
CA GLN A 210 -0.73 4.28 -13.51
C GLN A 210 -0.47 2.89 -14.12
N THR A 211 0.60 2.21 -13.71
CA THR A 211 0.96 0.87 -14.21
C THR A 211 0.26 -0.26 -13.47
N LEU A 212 -0.37 0.03 -12.34
CA LEU A 212 -1.01 -0.96 -11.47
C LEU A 212 -2.54 -0.90 -11.61
N ARG A 213 -3.18 -2.05 -11.82
CA ARG A 213 -4.64 -2.23 -11.72
C ARG A 213 -5.02 -2.42 -10.25
N LEU A 214 -5.89 -1.55 -9.73
CA LEU A 214 -6.36 -1.64 -8.33
C LEU A 214 -7.61 -2.51 -8.19
N SER A 215 -8.43 -2.58 -9.23
CA SER A 215 -9.64 -3.39 -9.23
C SER A 215 -9.93 -3.95 -10.61
N SER A 216 -10.59 -5.10 -10.63
CA SER A 216 -11.06 -5.71 -11.86
C SER A 216 -11.91 -4.74 -12.71
N LEU A 217 -12.78 -3.95 -12.09
CA LEU A 217 -13.70 -3.03 -12.77
C LEU A 217 -13.04 -1.86 -13.50
N GLU A 218 -11.73 -1.63 -13.36
CA GLU A 218 -11.03 -0.59 -14.13
C GLU A 218 -10.96 -0.90 -15.63
N THR A 219 -11.14 -2.16 -16.04
CA THR A 219 -11.20 -2.55 -17.45
C THR A 219 -12.51 -2.16 -18.13
N VAL A 220 -13.52 -1.77 -17.35
CA VAL A 220 -14.81 -1.24 -17.84
C VAL A 220 -15.02 0.20 -17.37
N ALA A 221 -13.92 0.94 -17.18
CA ALA A 221 -13.98 2.36 -16.84
C ALA A 221 -14.55 3.20 -18.01
N ASP A 222 -14.27 2.80 -19.24
CA ASP A 222 -14.85 3.42 -20.44
C ASP A 222 -16.32 3.01 -20.65
N GLU A 223 -17.10 3.89 -21.30
CA GLU A 223 -18.53 3.69 -21.50
C GLU A 223 -18.84 2.55 -22.48
N GLY A 224 -18.00 2.33 -23.50
CA GLY A 224 -18.22 1.28 -24.50
C GLY A 224 -18.10 -0.14 -23.94
N ASN A 225 -17.01 -0.45 -23.23
CA ASN A 225 -16.84 -1.75 -22.56
C ASN A 225 -17.89 -1.93 -21.44
N TRP A 226 -18.32 -0.84 -20.80
CA TRP A 226 -19.39 -0.89 -19.81
C TRP A 226 -20.73 -1.31 -20.42
N GLU A 227 -21.13 -0.71 -21.53
CA GLU A 227 -22.36 -1.08 -22.24
C GLU A 227 -22.36 -2.53 -22.69
N GLN A 228 -21.20 -3.04 -23.16
CA GLN A 228 -21.03 -4.44 -23.53
C GLN A 228 -21.22 -5.37 -22.32
N LEU A 229 -20.62 -5.03 -21.16
CA LEU A 229 -20.81 -5.79 -19.92
C LEU A 229 -22.28 -5.77 -19.48
N VAL A 230 -22.94 -4.61 -19.53
CA VAL A 230 -24.37 -4.48 -19.16
C VAL A 230 -25.24 -5.33 -20.08
N SER A 231 -24.99 -5.31 -21.38
CA SER A 231 -25.71 -6.14 -22.37
C SER A 231 -25.53 -7.63 -22.07
N PHE A 232 -24.29 -8.05 -21.79
CA PHE A 232 -23.98 -9.43 -21.39
C PHE A 232 -24.73 -9.83 -20.12
N ILE A 233 -24.69 -9.00 -19.07
CA ILE A 233 -25.38 -9.27 -17.80
C ILE A 233 -26.90 -9.34 -18.01
N ARG A 234 -27.49 -8.42 -18.77
CA ARG A 234 -28.94 -8.43 -19.01
C ARG A 234 -29.41 -9.66 -19.78
N ARG A 235 -28.60 -10.14 -20.73
CA ARG A 235 -28.94 -11.32 -21.56
C ARG A 235 -28.71 -12.64 -20.83
N TYR A 236 -27.64 -12.75 -20.05
CA TYR A 236 -27.15 -14.02 -19.51
C TYR A 236 -27.10 -14.09 -17.99
N GLY A 237 -27.41 -12.99 -17.30
CA GLY A 237 -27.25 -12.88 -15.86
C GLY A 237 -28.24 -13.69 -15.06
N ASP A 238 -29.44 -13.98 -15.56
CA ASP A 238 -30.40 -14.86 -14.89
C ASP A 238 -30.40 -16.25 -15.54
N PRO A 239 -30.28 -17.36 -14.79
CA PRO A 239 -30.19 -17.48 -13.32
C PRO A 239 -28.77 -17.42 -12.74
N LEU A 240 -27.74 -17.12 -13.55
CA LEU A 240 -26.34 -17.32 -13.20
C LEU A 240 -25.80 -16.38 -12.10
N PHE A 241 -26.22 -15.12 -12.08
CA PHE A 241 -25.75 -14.09 -11.16
C PHE A 241 -26.71 -13.85 -10.00
N THR A 242 -27.43 -14.88 -9.59
CA THR A 242 -28.29 -14.85 -8.41
C THR A 242 -27.48 -15.05 -7.13
N GLN A 243 -28.03 -14.62 -5.99
CA GLN A 243 -27.42 -14.84 -4.68
C GLN A 243 -27.11 -16.32 -4.40
N ALA A 244 -27.96 -17.23 -4.88
CA ALA A 244 -27.78 -18.67 -4.69
C ALA A 244 -26.51 -19.19 -5.38
N PHE A 245 -26.19 -18.67 -6.56
CA PHE A 245 -25.01 -19.06 -7.33
C PHE A 245 -23.75 -18.32 -6.88
N LEU A 246 -23.85 -17.02 -6.60
CA LEU A 246 -22.72 -16.13 -6.27
C LEU A 246 -22.21 -16.27 -4.82
N LYS A 247 -22.29 -17.47 -4.25
CA LYS A 247 -21.66 -17.77 -2.96
C LYS A 247 -20.14 -17.67 -3.09
N LEU A 248 -19.49 -17.12 -2.07
CA LEU A 248 -18.04 -16.90 -2.05
C LEU A 248 -17.22 -18.18 -2.35
N SER A 249 -17.66 -19.33 -1.82
CA SER A 249 -17.02 -20.63 -2.09
C SER A 249 -17.10 -21.04 -3.56
N ASN A 250 -18.25 -20.82 -4.20
CA ASN A 250 -18.47 -21.15 -5.61
C ASN A 250 -17.61 -20.25 -6.51
N ILE A 251 -17.65 -18.94 -6.28
CA ILE A 251 -16.84 -17.96 -7.04
C ILE A 251 -15.35 -18.31 -6.95
N ARG A 252 -14.85 -18.60 -5.75
CA ARG A 252 -13.44 -18.99 -5.56
C ARG A 252 -13.10 -20.28 -6.28
N ALA A 253 -13.97 -21.28 -6.27
CA ALA A 253 -13.75 -22.55 -6.97
C ALA A 253 -13.65 -22.33 -8.49
N ILE A 254 -14.58 -21.55 -9.07
CA ILE A 254 -14.62 -21.26 -10.51
C ILE A 254 -13.36 -20.48 -10.94
N LEU A 255 -13.01 -19.41 -10.22
CA LEU A 255 -11.81 -18.62 -10.54
C LEU A 255 -10.52 -19.43 -10.38
N HIS A 256 -10.47 -20.35 -9.42
CA HIS A 256 -9.28 -21.19 -9.19
C HIS A 256 -9.05 -22.21 -10.30
N GLN A 257 -10.10 -22.88 -10.77
CA GLN A 257 -9.99 -23.84 -11.88
C GLN A 257 -9.93 -23.16 -13.25
N GLY A 258 -10.29 -21.88 -13.33
CA GLY A 258 -10.39 -21.10 -14.56
C GLY A 258 -11.81 -21.12 -15.12
N VAL A 259 -12.32 -19.94 -15.49
CA VAL A 259 -13.67 -19.78 -16.00
C VAL A 259 -13.88 -20.56 -17.30
N ALA A 260 -12.89 -20.56 -18.21
CA ALA A 260 -13.00 -21.35 -19.43
C ALA A 260 -13.14 -22.86 -19.14
N HIS A 261 -12.33 -23.39 -18.22
CA HIS A 261 -12.42 -24.80 -17.85
C HIS A 261 -13.77 -25.13 -17.22
N TRP A 262 -14.27 -24.26 -16.34
CA TRP A 262 -15.58 -24.39 -15.73
C TRP A 262 -16.71 -24.45 -16.77
N ILE A 263 -16.71 -23.56 -17.77
CA ILE A 263 -17.72 -23.55 -18.84
C ILE A 263 -17.72 -24.90 -19.58
N THR A 264 -16.55 -25.43 -19.94
CA THR A 264 -16.42 -26.73 -20.60
C THR A 264 -16.99 -27.86 -19.75
N THR A 265 -16.67 -27.90 -18.45
CA THR A 265 -17.20 -28.91 -17.53
C THR A 265 -18.73 -28.85 -17.42
N VAL A 266 -19.29 -27.64 -17.37
CA VAL A 266 -20.75 -27.44 -17.31
C VAL A 266 -21.42 -27.97 -18.59
N LEU A 267 -20.86 -27.68 -19.77
CA LEU A 267 -21.33 -28.20 -21.06
C LEU A 267 -21.29 -29.74 -21.14
N GLU A 268 -20.37 -30.38 -20.43
CA GLU A 268 -20.25 -31.85 -20.40
C GLU A 268 -21.21 -32.51 -19.41
N SER A 269 -21.49 -31.92 -18.24
CA SER A 269 -22.03 -32.68 -17.09
C SER A 269 -23.29 -32.14 -16.39
N HIS A 270 -23.67 -30.85 -16.53
CA HIS A 270 -24.74 -30.25 -15.71
C HIS A 270 -26.03 -29.93 -16.49
N GLU A 271 -27.03 -30.83 -16.49
CA GLU A 271 -28.24 -30.67 -17.34
C GLU A 271 -29.07 -29.41 -17.08
N ASP A 272 -29.21 -28.96 -15.83
CA ASP A 272 -30.07 -27.79 -15.51
C ASP A 272 -29.46 -26.46 -15.96
N ILE A 273 -28.14 -26.29 -15.77
CA ILE A 273 -27.43 -25.05 -16.15
C ILE A 273 -27.20 -24.98 -17.66
N LYS A 274 -27.03 -26.14 -18.32
CA LYS A 274 -26.91 -26.23 -19.78
C LYS A 274 -28.08 -25.63 -20.55
N ARG A 275 -29.28 -25.59 -19.95
CA ARG A 275 -30.51 -25.05 -20.56
C ARG A 275 -30.68 -23.54 -20.38
N THR A 276 -29.67 -22.86 -19.85
CA THR A 276 -29.71 -21.39 -19.73
C THR A 276 -29.22 -20.75 -21.03
N ALA A 277 -29.74 -19.55 -21.32
CA ALA A 277 -29.47 -18.84 -22.57
C ALA A 277 -27.96 -18.69 -22.87
N LEU A 278 -27.12 -18.56 -21.83
CA LEU A 278 -25.67 -18.47 -21.98
C LEU A 278 -25.08 -19.71 -22.66
N PHE A 279 -25.46 -20.90 -22.21
CA PHE A 279 -24.89 -22.16 -22.70
C PHE A 279 -25.54 -22.59 -24.02
N GLU A 280 -26.80 -22.24 -24.25
CA GLU A 280 -27.46 -22.40 -25.55
C GLU A 280 -26.77 -21.57 -26.63
N ASP A 281 -26.51 -20.29 -26.37
CA ASP A 281 -25.83 -19.39 -27.31
C ASP A 281 -24.35 -19.77 -27.51
N LEU A 282 -23.68 -20.33 -26.49
CA LEU A 282 -22.34 -20.92 -26.62
C LEU A 282 -22.33 -22.17 -27.50
N ALA A 283 -23.34 -23.04 -27.36
CA ALA A 283 -23.47 -24.26 -28.16
C ALA A 283 -23.89 -23.94 -29.61
N GLY A 284 -24.73 -22.92 -29.80
CA GLY A 284 -25.16 -22.41 -31.10
C GLY A 284 -24.10 -21.60 -31.85
N GLY A 285 -23.08 -21.10 -31.13
CA GLY A 285 -21.99 -20.29 -31.69
C GLY A 285 -22.27 -18.79 -31.78
N ASP A 286 -23.40 -18.33 -31.21
CA ASP A 286 -23.79 -16.91 -31.13
C ASP A 286 -22.95 -16.13 -30.11
N LEU A 287 -22.37 -16.83 -29.13
CA LEU A 287 -21.43 -16.29 -28.15
C LEU A 287 -20.10 -17.02 -28.24
N SER A 288 -18.99 -16.29 -28.31
CA SER A 288 -17.67 -16.93 -28.30
C SER A 288 -17.24 -17.31 -26.89
N MET A 289 -16.49 -18.42 -26.78
CA MET A 289 -15.91 -18.87 -25.50
C MET A 289 -15.06 -17.78 -24.82
N ARG A 290 -14.30 -17.02 -25.63
CA ARG A 290 -13.44 -15.94 -25.13
C ARG A 290 -14.23 -14.78 -24.55
N GLU A 291 -15.35 -14.42 -25.16
CA GLU A 291 -16.22 -13.36 -24.64
C GLU A 291 -16.91 -13.78 -23.35
N ALA A 292 -17.44 -15.01 -23.31
CA ALA A 292 -18.04 -15.56 -22.10
C ALA A 292 -17.02 -15.61 -20.96
N GLU A 293 -15.82 -16.15 -21.21
CA GLU A 293 -14.73 -16.21 -20.25
C GLU A 293 -14.37 -14.82 -19.71
N ARG A 294 -14.20 -13.83 -20.60
CA ARG A 294 -13.85 -12.46 -20.23
C ARG A 294 -14.86 -11.84 -19.27
N TRP A 295 -16.15 -11.88 -19.61
CA TRP A 295 -17.18 -11.20 -18.83
C TRP A 295 -17.51 -11.91 -17.53
N LEU A 296 -17.56 -13.25 -17.55
CA LEU A 296 -17.73 -14.03 -16.33
C LEU A 296 -16.58 -13.84 -15.35
N THR A 297 -15.34 -13.85 -15.85
CA THR A 297 -14.15 -13.58 -15.03
C THR A 297 -14.27 -12.19 -14.38
N LEU A 298 -14.65 -11.16 -15.14
CA LEU A 298 -14.79 -9.81 -14.61
C LEU A 298 -15.87 -9.72 -13.52
N VAL A 299 -17.04 -10.32 -13.73
CA VAL A 299 -18.12 -10.33 -12.73
C VAL A 299 -17.67 -11.05 -11.46
N PHE A 300 -17.12 -12.25 -11.58
CA PHE A 300 -16.65 -13.05 -10.45
C PHE A 300 -15.49 -12.38 -9.69
N GLU A 301 -14.50 -11.82 -10.39
CA GLU A 301 -13.41 -11.06 -9.76
C GLU A 301 -13.96 -9.83 -9.03
N SER A 302 -14.89 -9.09 -9.62
CA SER A 302 -15.43 -7.89 -8.98
C SER A 302 -16.19 -8.19 -7.69
N ILE A 303 -16.94 -9.29 -7.64
CA ILE A 303 -17.64 -9.73 -6.42
C ILE A 303 -16.65 -10.20 -5.37
N LEU A 304 -15.59 -10.90 -5.78
CA LEU A 304 -14.54 -11.35 -4.87
C LEU A 304 -13.76 -10.17 -4.29
N ASP A 305 -13.41 -9.19 -5.12
CA ASP A 305 -12.71 -7.96 -4.73
C ASP A 305 -13.53 -7.09 -3.76
N HIS A 306 -14.86 -7.04 -3.95
CA HIS A 306 -15.79 -6.16 -3.23
C HIS A 306 -16.86 -6.96 -2.47
N HIS A 307 -16.42 -8.00 -1.73
CA HIS A 307 -17.34 -8.94 -1.10
C HIS A 307 -18.20 -8.30 0.00
N ALA A 308 -17.64 -7.36 0.78
CA ALA A 308 -18.39 -6.67 1.84
C ALA A 308 -19.55 -5.85 1.25
N GLU A 309 -19.30 -5.20 0.12
CA GLU A 309 -20.29 -4.41 -0.62
C GLU A 309 -21.33 -5.31 -1.29
N PHE A 310 -20.92 -6.52 -1.70
CA PHE A 310 -21.86 -7.51 -2.21
C PHE A 310 -22.79 -8.06 -1.13
N LEU A 311 -22.31 -8.22 0.11
CA LEU A 311 -23.17 -8.57 1.25
C LEU A 311 -24.18 -7.47 1.56
N ASP A 312 -23.77 -6.21 1.46
CA ASP A 312 -24.67 -5.06 1.56
C ASP A 312 -25.74 -5.11 0.45
N TYR A 313 -25.34 -5.24 -0.81
CA TYR A 313 -26.26 -5.37 -1.94
C TYR A 313 -27.31 -6.46 -1.71
N ASN A 314 -26.89 -7.64 -1.23
CA ASN A 314 -27.79 -8.78 -0.98
C ASN A 314 -28.70 -8.61 0.25
N SER A 315 -28.38 -7.71 1.17
CA SER A 315 -29.13 -7.55 2.42
C SER A 315 -30.03 -6.32 2.43
N THR A 316 -29.70 -5.28 1.64
CA THR A 316 -30.40 -3.98 1.68
C THR A 316 -31.22 -3.68 0.42
N THR A 317 -31.16 -4.54 -0.60
CA THR A 317 -31.80 -4.31 -1.90
C THR A 317 -32.60 -5.54 -2.34
N THR A 318 -33.70 -5.34 -3.06
CA THR A 318 -34.51 -6.45 -3.62
C THR A 318 -34.02 -6.88 -5.00
N GLN A 319 -33.21 -6.03 -5.65
CA GLN A 319 -32.64 -6.26 -6.97
C GLN A 319 -31.65 -7.43 -6.95
N SER A 320 -31.07 -7.77 -5.79
CA SER A 320 -30.14 -8.89 -5.62
C SER A 320 -30.74 -10.26 -5.90
N ASP A 321 -32.06 -10.40 -5.84
CA ASP A 321 -32.76 -11.65 -6.16
C ASP A 321 -32.68 -12.00 -7.65
N ARG A 322 -32.35 -11.01 -8.50
CA ARG A 322 -32.34 -11.10 -9.96
C ARG A 322 -30.93 -10.95 -10.53
N GLY A 323 -30.43 -12.00 -11.16
CA GLY A 323 -29.07 -12.00 -11.71
C GLY A 323 -28.86 -11.04 -12.88
N ASP A 324 -29.91 -10.77 -13.66
CA ASP A 324 -29.88 -9.81 -14.77
C ASP A 324 -29.77 -8.34 -14.32
N LEU A 325 -29.95 -8.05 -13.03
CA LEU A 325 -29.86 -6.70 -12.46
C LEU A 325 -28.53 -6.40 -11.77
N ILE A 326 -27.60 -7.36 -11.68
CA ILE A 326 -26.32 -7.17 -10.97
C ILE A 326 -25.43 -6.07 -11.56
N TYR A 327 -25.68 -5.64 -12.80
CA TYR A 327 -25.00 -4.49 -13.39
C TYR A 327 -25.24 -3.21 -12.60
N MET A 328 -26.40 -3.05 -11.94
CA MET A 328 -26.66 -1.87 -11.11
C MET A 328 -25.69 -1.81 -9.93
N PHE A 329 -25.42 -2.96 -9.28
CA PHE A 329 -24.40 -3.08 -8.25
C PHE A 329 -22.99 -2.76 -8.80
N HIS A 330 -22.64 -3.29 -9.97
CA HIS A 330 -21.36 -3.01 -10.60
C HIS A 330 -21.17 -1.51 -10.91
N ASP A 331 -22.24 -0.77 -11.20
CA ASP A 331 -22.16 0.66 -11.47
C ASP A 331 -21.81 1.48 -10.21
N PHE A 332 -22.38 1.10 -9.05
CA PHE A 332 -21.96 1.62 -7.75
C PHE A 332 -20.49 1.31 -7.47
N LEU A 333 -20.05 0.07 -7.75
CA LEU A 333 -18.65 -0.30 -7.59
C LEU A 333 -17.74 0.48 -8.55
N ARG A 334 -18.14 0.75 -9.80
CA ARG A 334 -17.37 1.60 -10.73
C ARG A 334 -17.19 3.01 -10.20
N LEU A 335 -18.22 3.58 -9.55
CA LEU A 335 -18.08 4.87 -8.89
C LEU A 335 -17.07 4.79 -7.73
N ARG A 336 -17.18 3.78 -6.88
CA ARG A 336 -16.27 3.55 -5.76
C ARG A 336 -14.83 3.33 -6.20
N VAL A 337 -14.58 2.46 -7.17
CA VAL A 337 -13.24 2.17 -7.71
C VAL A 337 -12.58 3.44 -8.25
N ARG A 338 -13.35 4.30 -8.95
CA ARG A 338 -12.85 5.61 -9.39
C ARG A 338 -12.54 6.53 -8.22
N TYR A 339 -13.28 6.48 -7.12
CA TYR A 339 -13.00 7.23 -5.89
C TYR A 339 -11.73 6.68 -5.21
N ASP A 340 -11.63 5.37 -5.02
CA ASP A 340 -10.48 4.70 -4.39
C ASP A 340 -9.19 4.92 -5.17
N ARG A 341 -9.25 4.99 -6.51
CA ARG A 341 -8.11 5.38 -7.34
C ARG A 341 -7.58 6.78 -7.00
N VAL A 342 -8.47 7.72 -6.71
CA VAL A 342 -8.08 9.07 -6.27
C VAL A 342 -7.51 9.04 -4.86
N ALA A 343 -8.13 8.30 -3.94
CA ALA A 343 -7.62 8.11 -2.59
C ALA A 343 -6.21 7.47 -2.59
N TRP A 344 -5.99 6.48 -3.47
CA TRP A 344 -4.70 5.84 -3.68
C TRP A 344 -3.62 6.84 -4.13
N ASN A 345 -3.96 7.74 -5.04
CA ASN A 345 -3.05 8.80 -5.48
C ASN A 345 -2.70 9.80 -4.36
N LEU A 346 -3.58 9.99 -3.39
CA LEU A 346 -3.38 10.90 -2.24
C LEU A 346 -2.58 10.28 -1.09
N LYS A 347 -2.22 9.00 -1.19
CA LYS A 347 -1.53 8.26 -0.13
C LYS A 347 -0.26 8.93 0.42
N PRO A 348 0.64 9.52 -0.39
CA PRO A 348 1.78 10.26 0.16
C PRO A 348 1.36 11.45 1.04
N VAL A 349 0.25 12.11 0.71
CA VAL A 349 -0.30 13.24 1.49
C VAL A 349 -0.82 12.77 2.85
N PHE A 350 -1.48 11.61 2.89
CA PHE A 350 -1.95 11.00 4.14
C PHE A 350 -0.78 10.56 5.02
N LEU A 351 0.24 9.90 4.45
CA LEU A 351 1.44 9.49 5.18
C LEU A 351 2.19 10.68 5.80
N ALA A 352 2.26 11.80 5.07
CA ALA A 352 2.88 13.02 5.58
C ALA A 352 2.12 13.57 6.79
N HIS A 353 0.79 13.60 6.71
CA HIS A 353 -0.06 14.02 7.82
C HIS A 353 0.07 13.11 9.04
N GLU A 354 0.01 11.79 8.86
CA GLU A 354 0.17 10.81 9.93
C GLU A 354 1.45 11.10 10.75
N ILE A 355 2.57 11.38 10.07
CA ILE A 355 3.84 11.68 10.73
C ILE A 355 3.82 13.03 11.45
N LEU A 356 3.18 14.06 10.89
CA LEU A 356 3.03 15.34 11.57
C LEU A 356 2.29 15.19 12.90
N VAL A 357 1.18 14.45 12.89
CA VAL A 357 0.36 14.21 14.09
C VAL A 357 1.13 13.34 15.09
N ARG A 358 1.72 12.21 14.67
CA ARG A 358 2.55 11.35 15.55
C ARG A 358 3.75 12.11 16.13
N SER A 359 4.28 13.08 15.40
CA SER A 359 5.37 13.94 15.85
C SER A 359 4.88 15.14 16.67
N ARG A 360 3.60 15.30 17.00
CA ARG A 360 3.05 16.44 17.76
C ARG A 360 3.27 17.81 17.11
N PHE A 361 3.26 17.86 15.78
CA PHE A 361 3.24 19.12 15.01
C PHE A 361 1.79 19.50 14.67
N ASP A 362 0.95 19.66 15.70
CA ASP A 362 -0.51 19.76 15.57
C ASP A 362 -0.96 20.90 14.64
N ASN A 363 -0.37 22.10 14.80
CA ASN A 363 -0.68 23.24 13.94
C ASN A 363 -0.32 22.97 12.48
N ALA A 364 0.79 22.29 12.21
CA ALA A 364 1.18 21.94 10.85
C ALA A 364 0.23 20.89 10.25
N ALA A 365 -0.16 19.89 11.04
CA ALA A 365 -1.12 18.87 10.64
C ALA A 365 -2.50 19.48 10.30
N VAL A 366 -2.97 20.44 11.09
CA VAL A 366 -4.23 21.16 10.82
C VAL A 366 -4.16 21.94 9.51
N ILE A 367 -3.08 22.71 9.28
CA ILE A 367 -2.93 23.47 8.03
C ILE A 367 -2.79 22.53 6.83
N TRP A 368 -2.04 21.44 6.97
CA TRP A 368 -1.89 20.41 5.94
C TRP A 368 -3.23 19.79 5.54
N ARG A 369 -4.05 19.39 6.53
CA ARG A 369 -5.40 18.86 6.32
C ARG A 369 -6.31 19.87 5.62
N ARG A 370 -6.27 21.13 6.05
CA ARG A 370 -7.06 22.21 5.44
C ARG A 370 -6.67 22.43 3.97
N SER A 371 -5.38 22.49 3.67
CA SER A 371 -4.86 22.63 2.30
C SER A 371 -5.35 21.48 1.39
N LEU A 372 -5.34 20.23 1.88
CA LEU A 372 -5.89 19.12 1.13
C LEU A 372 -7.39 19.27 0.89
N SER A 373 -8.15 19.58 1.95
CA SER A 373 -9.60 19.72 1.88
C SER A 373 -10.03 20.81 0.88
N GLU A 374 -9.32 21.94 0.87
CA GLU A 374 -9.55 23.03 -0.09
C GLU A 374 -9.25 22.60 -1.54
N ARG A 375 -8.19 21.81 -1.76
CA ARG A 375 -7.78 21.37 -3.11
C ARG A 375 -8.64 20.23 -3.67
N ILE A 376 -9.12 19.32 -2.83
CA ILE A 376 -9.85 18.12 -3.27
C ILE A 376 -11.36 18.21 -3.04
N GLY A 377 -11.84 19.20 -2.29
CA GLY A 377 -13.25 19.34 -1.91
C GLY A 377 -14.20 19.30 -3.10
N ALA A 378 -13.94 20.10 -4.13
CA ALA A 378 -14.74 20.13 -5.36
C ALA A 378 -14.78 18.76 -6.07
N LYS A 379 -13.67 18.01 -6.03
CA LYS A 379 -13.61 16.66 -6.62
C LYS A 379 -14.44 15.67 -5.80
N ALA A 380 -14.40 15.75 -4.47
CA ALA A 380 -15.23 14.92 -3.60
C ALA A 380 -16.73 15.17 -3.85
N ASP A 381 -17.14 16.43 -4.03
CA ASP A 381 -18.54 16.79 -4.30
C ASP A 381 -19.07 16.17 -5.61
N ILE A 382 -18.21 16.01 -6.63
CA ILE A 382 -18.59 15.31 -7.87
C ILE A 382 -18.96 13.85 -7.57
N TYR A 383 -18.19 13.13 -6.76
CA TYR A 383 -18.49 11.73 -6.41
C TYR A 383 -19.76 11.63 -5.57
N VAL A 384 -19.95 12.53 -4.60
CA VAL A 384 -21.18 12.58 -3.79
C VAL A 384 -22.41 12.85 -4.66
N THR A 385 -22.31 13.74 -5.63
CA THR A 385 -23.41 14.04 -6.56
C THR A 385 -23.73 12.84 -7.45
N LYS A 386 -22.71 12.18 -8.00
CA LYS A 386 -22.89 10.95 -8.80
C LYS A 386 -23.50 9.82 -7.98
N LEU A 387 -23.04 9.63 -6.74
CA LEU A 387 -23.61 8.65 -5.82
C LEU A 387 -25.12 8.89 -5.62
N ARG A 388 -25.51 10.14 -5.32
CA ARG A 388 -26.93 10.51 -5.15
C ARG A 388 -27.75 10.29 -6.43
N SER A 389 -27.14 10.48 -7.60
CA SER A 389 -27.79 10.18 -8.88
C SER A 389 -28.07 8.68 -9.01
N LEU A 390 -27.06 7.83 -8.80
CA LEU A 390 -27.20 6.37 -8.88
C LEU A 390 -28.20 5.84 -7.84
N GLN A 391 -28.19 6.39 -6.63
CA GLN A 391 -29.15 6.02 -5.57
C GLN A 391 -30.60 6.31 -5.97
N ARG A 392 -30.84 7.41 -6.69
CA ARG A 392 -32.18 7.75 -7.19
C ARG A 392 -32.56 6.91 -8.41
N GLU A 393 -31.64 6.75 -9.35
CA GLU A 393 -31.86 6.04 -10.61
C GLU A 393 -32.20 4.57 -10.37
N TYR A 394 -31.43 3.89 -9.51
CA TYR A 394 -31.64 2.48 -9.21
C TYR A 394 -32.49 2.22 -7.97
N ALA A 395 -32.94 3.27 -7.27
CA ALA A 395 -33.67 3.18 -5.99
C ALA A 395 -32.95 2.30 -4.94
N MET A 396 -31.62 2.35 -4.90
CA MET A 396 -30.77 1.60 -3.97
C MET A 396 -29.97 2.53 -3.08
N ARG A 397 -29.76 2.16 -1.82
CA ARG A 397 -28.97 2.98 -0.87
C ARG A 397 -27.48 2.69 -0.92
N MET A 398 -27.09 1.42 -0.99
CA MET A 398 -25.68 0.96 -0.92
C MET A 398 -24.85 1.66 0.18
N PRO A 399 -25.22 1.56 1.47
CA PRO A 399 -24.51 2.18 2.59
C PRO A 399 -22.99 2.02 2.55
N THR A 400 -22.47 0.82 2.30
CA THR A 400 -21.02 0.54 2.28
C THR A 400 -20.27 1.36 1.23
N VAL A 401 -20.87 1.56 0.05
CA VAL A 401 -20.32 2.41 -1.00
C VAL A 401 -20.51 3.89 -0.67
N ALA A 402 -21.67 4.23 -0.10
CA ALA A 402 -22.00 5.60 0.26
C ALA A 402 -21.05 6.14 1.34
N ASP A 403 -20.83 5.39 2.41
CA ASP A 403 -19.95 5.77 3.51
C ASP A 403 -18.54 6.04 3.01
N ARG A 404 -18.01 5.14 2.17
CA ARG A 404 -16.68 5.28 1.58
C ARG A 404 -16.51 6.58 0.79
N ILE A 405 -17.52 6.99 0.03
CA ILE A 405 -17.51 8.24 -0.75
C ILE A 405 -17.73 9.46 0.15
N LEU A 406 -18.56 9.33 1.17
CA LEU A 406 -18.87 10.39 2.14
C LEU A 406 -17.71 10.71 3.09
N GLU A 407 -16.68 9.86 3.16
CA GLU A 407 -15.40 10.19 3.80
C GLU A 407 -14.72 11.44 3.18
N ARG A 408 -15.08 11.79 1.93
CA ARG A 408 -14.58 12.95 1.15
C ARG A 408 -13.04 13.06 1.11
N PHE A 409 -12.34 11.93 1.17
CA PHE A 409 -10.89 11.78 1.26
C PHE A 409 -10.23 12.33 2.55
N VAL A 410 -11.00 12.86 3.51
CA VAL A 410 -10.44 13.51 4.71
C VAL A 410 -10.51 12.60 5.94
N GLN A 411 -11.47 11.68 6.00
CA GLN A 411 -11.67 10.81 7.16
C GLN A 411 -10.41 10.02 7.59
N PRO A 412 -9.56 9.49 6.69
CA PRO A 412 -8.30 8.85 7.10
C PRO A 412 -7.42 9.74 7.99
N MET A 413 -7.37 11.05 7.70
CA MET A 413 -6.61 12.02 8.49
C MET A 413 -7.26 12.30 9.84
N THR A 414 -8.59 12.23 9.93
CA THR A 414 -9.29 12.29 11.22
C THR A 414 -8.94 11.09 12.09
N ILE A 415 -8.91 9.88 11.50
CA ILE A 415 -8.51 8.65 12.19
C ILE A 415 -7.04 8.74 12.67
N ASP A 416 -6.12 9.20 11.82
CA ASP A 416 -4.72 9.41 12.20
C ASP A 416 -4.58 10.35 13.40
N ARG A 417 -5.37 11.43 13.43
CA ARG A 417 -5.42 12.36 14.55
C ARG A 417 -5.90 11.69 15.83
N MET A 418 -7.00 10.94 15.76
CA MET A 418 -7.52 10.19 16.90
C MET A 418 -6.49 9.19 17.44
N ARG A 419 -5.81 8.45 16.56
CA ARG A 419 -4.76 7.51 16.95
C ARG A 419 -3.64 8.17 17.74
N ALA A 420 -3.18 9.35 17.31
CA ALA A 420 -2.12 10.05 18.02
C ALA A 420 -2.53 10.62 19.38
N LEU A 421 -3.83 10.74 19.66
CA LEU A 421 -4.35 11.16 20.97
C LEU A 421 -4.34 10.01 21.99
N ILE A 422 -4.26 8.75 21.55
CA ILE A 422 -4.31 7.58 22.43
C ILE A 422 -3.12 7.52 23.38
N GLU A 423 -1.88 7.65 22.87
CA GLU A 423 -0.70 7.54 23.73
C GLU A 423 -0.65 8.65 24.82
N PRO A 424 -0.90 9.95 24.51
CA PRO A 424 -1.04 10.97 25.54
C PRO A 424 -2.17 10.69 26.54
N ALA A 425 -3.33 10.24 26.08
CA ALA A 425 -4.47 9.92 26.94
C ALA A 425 -4.16 8.76 27.89
N ALA A 426 -3.54 7.68 27.38
CA ALA A 426 -3.12 6.53 28.18
C ALA A 426 -2.11 6.95 29.26
N ARG A 427 -1.11 7.76 28.90
CA ARG A 427 -0.09 8.25 29.84
C ARG A 427 -0.68 9.13 30.95
N ASP A 428 -1.64 9.99 30.62
CA ASP A 428 -2.31 10.82 31.62
C ASP A 428 -3.21 9.99 32.54
N ALA A 429 -3.89 8.97 32.00
CA ALA A 429 -4.69 8.04 32.78
C ALA A 429 -3.81 7.23 33.76
N GLU A 430 -2.67 6.70 33.32
CA GLU A 430 -1.69 6.03 34.19
C GLU A 430 -1.18 6.96 35.31
N ALA A 431 -1.03 8.26 35.00
CA ALA A 431 -0.62 9.27 35.96
C ALA A 431 -1.79 9.80 36.84
N ASN A 432 -3.00 9.24 36.74
CA ASN A 432 -4.22 9.72 37.39
C ASN A 432 -4.49 11.22 37.19
N ARG A 433 -4.25 11.73 35.98
CA ARG A 433 -4.52 13.13 35.60
C ARG A 433 -5.69 13.22 34.63
N SER A 434 -6.42 14.33 34.67
CA SER A 434 -7.39 14.68 33.63
C SER A 434 -6.66 14.91 32.30
N SER A 435 -7.11 14.27 31.22
CA SER A 435 -6.46 14.36 29.92
C SER A 435 -7.31 15.11 28.90
N GLY A 436 -6.84 16.28 28.48
CA GLY A 436 -7.46 16.99 27.36
C GLY A 436 -7.36 16.22 26.03
N ALA A 437 -6.40 15.29 25.90
CA ALA A 437 -6.29 14.42 24.73
C ALA A 437 -7.44 13.40 24.69
N PHE A 438 -7.82 12.85 25.86
CA PHE A 438 -8.97 11.97 25.98
C PHE A 438 -10.28 12.72 25.69
N ASP A 439 -10.45 13.93 26.22
CA ASP A 439 -11.64 14.75 25.94
C ASP A 439 -11.82 15.04 24.43
N LEU A 440 -10.71 15.33 23.73
CA LEU A 440 -10.72 15.51 22.28
C LEU A 440 -11.03 14.20 21.55
N LEU A 441 -10.42 13.09 21.98
CA LEU A 441 -10.69 11.77 21.40
C LEU A 441 -12.17 11.40 21.52
N GLN A 442 -12.76 11.64 22.70
CA GLN A 442 -14.18 11.39 22.96
C GLN A 442 -15.08 12.21 22.04
N ARG A 443 -14.84 13.52 21.91
CA ARG A 443 -15.62 14.39 21.02
C ARG A 443 -15.56 13.93 19.56
N GLU A 444 -14.39 13.52 19.09
CA GLU A 444 -14.22 13.02 17.72
C GLU A 444 -14.91 11.65 17.52
N ALA A 445 -14.84 10.77 18.53
CA ALA A 445 -15.56 9.50 18.51
C ALA A 445 -17.07 9.72 18.46
N ASP A 446 -17.61 10.63 19.29
CA ASP A 446 -19.04 10.96 19.33
C ASP A 446 -19.55 11.45 17.96
N LEU A 447 -18.75 12.24 17.24
CA LEU A 447 -19.08 12.69 15.88
C LEU A 447 -19.12 11.55 14.87
N LEU A 448 -18.19 10.59 14.96
CA LEU A 448 -18.19 9.42 14.07
C LEU A 448 -19.33 8.44 14.41
N THR A 449 -19.73 8.33 15.67
CA THR A 449 -20.84 7.46 16.10
C THR A 449 -22.21 7.98 15.66
N GLN A 450 -22.36 9.29 15.40
CA GLN A 450 -23.61 9.86 14.87
C GLN A 450 -23.99 9.31 13.49
N HIS A 451 -23.00 8.83 12.72
CA HIS A 451 -23.19 8.28 11.39
C HIS A 451 -22.56 6.88 11.33
N PRO A 452 -23.25 5.84 11.84
CA PRO A 452 -22.73 4.48 11.83
C PRO A 452 -22.46 4.04 10.38
N THR A 453 -21.27 3.51 10.15
CA THR A 453 -20.82 3.07 8.83
C THR A 453 -21.10 1.58 8.60
N GLY A 454 -21.43 1.23 7.37
CA GLY A 454 -21.65 -0.13 6.89
C GLY A 454 -23.06 -0.65 7.20
N VAL A 455 -23.21 -1.97 7.06
CA VAL A 455 -24.47 -2.69 7.30
C VAL A 455 -24.57 -3.30 8.71
N GLY A 456 -23.65 -2.93 9.61
CA GLY A 456 -23.61 -3.46 10.98
C GLY A 456 -23.12 -4.90 11.11
N LEU A 457 -22.53 -5.47 10.05
CA LEU A 457 -21.94 -6.82 10.05
C LEU A 457 -20.48 -6.80 10.53
N ASP A 458 -19.74 -5.74 10.20
CA ASP A 458 -18.31 -5.62 10.47
C ASP A 458 -18.00 -4.45 11.41
N MET A 459 -16.89 -4.56 12.14
CA MET A 459 -16.40 -3.46 12.97
C MET A 459 -15.98 -2.28 12.07
N PRO A 460 -16.40 -1.03 12.37
CA PRO A 460 -15.96 0.14 11.63
C PRO A 460 -14.43 0.28 11.60
N ALA A 461 -13.89 0.61 10.43
CA ALA A 461 -12.43 0.71 10.23
C ALA A 461 -11.74 1.70 11.19
N TRP A 462 -12.43 2.78 11.56
CA TRP A 462 -11.90 3.74 12.53
C TRP A 462 -11.78 3.13 13.92
N LEU A 463 -12.74 2.30 14.34
CA LEU A 463 -12.72 1.67 15.66
C LEU A 463 -11.63 0.60 15.74
N ALA A 464 -11.52 -0.24 14.70
CA ALA A 464 -10.45 -1.23 14.58
C ALA A 464 -9.06 -0.58 14.62
N ALA A 465 -8.89 0.58 13.97
CA ALA A 465 -7.63 1.33 13.99
C ALA A 465 -7.29 1.94 15.36
N LEU A 466 -8.29 2.31 16.17
CA LEU A 466 -8.08 2.76 17.54
C LEU A 466 -7.77 1.59 18.47
N GLU A 467 -8.48 0.47 18.34
CA GLU A 467 -8.21 -0.77 19.09
C GLU A 467 -6.76 -1.24 18.86
N GLU A 468 -6.32 -1.31 17.60
CA GLU A 468 -4.94 -1.64 17.25
C GLU A 468 -3.93 -0.70 17.93
N GLU A 469 -4.18 0.62 17.91
CA GLU A 469 -3.27 1.58 18.53
C GLU A 469 -3.29 1.48 20.07
N VAL A 470 -4.44 1.22 20.69
CA VAL A 470 -4.53 0.95 22.14
C VAL A 470 -3.74 -0.30 22.51
N GLU A 471 -3.90 -1.40 21.76
CA GLU A 471 -3.13 -2.63 22.00
C GLU A 471 -1.63 -2.38 21.87
N MET A 472 -1.20 -1.67 20.83
CA MET A 472 0.21 -1.32 20.61
C MET A 472 0.77 -0.48 21.75
N VAL A 473 0.02 0.53 22.22
CA VAL A 473 0.42 1.36 23.35
C VAL A 473 0.50 0.54 24.64
N ALA A 474 -0.49 -0.33 24.91
CA ALA A 474 -0.50 -1.20 26.08
C ALA A 474 0.68 -2.19 26.08
N LYS A 475 0.99 -2.81 24.93
CA LYS A 475 2.14 -3.71 24.77
C LYS A 475 3.47 -3.02 25.05
N ARG A 476 3.63 -1.77 24.59
CA ARG A 476 4.82 -0.95 24.86
C ARG A 476 4.99 -0.60 26.33
N HIS A 477 3.90 -0.22 27.01
CA HIS A 477 3.94 0.12 28.45
C HIS A 477 4.16 -1.12 29.32
N GLY A 478 3.61 -2.27 28.91
CA GLY A 478 3.80 -3.56 29.59
C GLY A 478 5.18 -4.21 29.41
N GLY A 479 6.10 -3.59 28.65
CA GLY A 479 7.46 -4.13 28.41
C GLY A 479 7.52 -5.45 27.62
N ASN A 480 6.38 -5.91 27.10
CA ASN A 480 6.25 -7.21 26.43
C ASN A 480 6.65 -7.18 24.96
N GLU A 481 6.79 -5.99 24.37
CA GLU A 481 7.16 -5.84 22.97
C GLU A 481 8.36 -4.91 22.83
N VAL A 482 9.51 -5.53 22.62
CA VAL A 482 10.68 -4.86 22.10
C VAL A 482 10.43 -4.61 20.62
N ASP A 483 10.16 -3.36 20.24
CA ASP A 483 10.10 -3.00 18.82
C ASP A 483 11.49 -3.26 18.22
N VAL A 484 11.65 -4.40 17.54
CA VAL A 484 12.89 -4.84 16.91
C VAL A 484 13.37 -3.80 15.90
N MET A 485 12.43 -3.09 15.24
CA MET A 485 12.81 -1.97 14.38
C MET A 485 13.39 -0.86 15.25
N SER A 486 12.76 -0.46 16.37
CA SER A 486 13.32 0.56 17.28
C SER A 486 14.71 0.22 17.83
N LEU A 487 14.99 -1.04 18.16
CA LEU A 487 16.31 -1.48 18.65
C LEU A 487 17.41 -1.42 17.59
N VAL A 488 17.04 -1.66 16.32
CA VAL A 488 17.96 -1.64 15.18
C VAL A 488 17.97 -0.24 14.51
N THR A 489 17.17 0.69 15.03
CA THR A 489 16.98 2.01 14.44
C THR A 489 18.16 2.92 14.80
N MET A 490 18.87 3.39 13.78
CA MET A 490 19.92 4.41 13.96
C MET A 490 19.33 5.75 14.42
N PRO A 491 20.03 6.52 15.27
CA PRO A 491 19.58 7.85 15.65
C PRO A 491 19.49 8.76 14.43
N ILE A 492 18.51 9.66 14.43
CA ILE A 492 18.37 10.66 13.37
C ILE A 492 19.48 11.68 13.55
N ARG A 493 20.29 11.89 12.50
CA ARG A 493 21.17 13.05 12.39
C ARG A 493 20.33 14.20 11.84
N PRO A 494 19.98 15.22 12.64
CA PRO A 494 19.29 16.39 12.11
C PRO A 494 20.19 17.13 11.12
N LEU A 495 19.58 17.62 10.04
CA LEU A 495 20.24 18.44 9.03
C LEU A 495 20.05 19.92 9.32
N ASP A 496 21.06 20.72 9.00
CA ASP A 496 20.96 22.18 9.05
C ASP A 496 20.01 22.69 7.95
N ARG A 497 19.49 23.90 8.17
CA ARG A 497 18.48 24.53 7.31
C ARG A 497 18.89 24.59 5.84
N GLU A 498 20.11 25.05 5.57
CA GLU A 498 20.64 25.18 4.21
C GLU A 498 20.96 23.82 3.58
N GLU A 499 21.49 22.88 4.37
CA GLU A 499 21.78 21.53 3.89
C GLU A 499 20.50 20.81 3.46
N LEU A 500 19.45 20.84 4.30
CA LEU A 500 18.17 20.22 3.98
C LEU A 500 17.54 20.82 2.72
N LYS A 501 17.50 22.16 2.62
CA LYS A 501 16.98 22.85 1.42
C LYS A 501 17.79 22.50 0.17
N GLY A 502 19.13 22.47 0.29
CA GLY A 502 20.03 22.07 -0.78
C GLY A 502 19.75 20.66 -1.29
N GLN A 503 19.59 19.70 -0.37
CA GLN A 503 19.28 18.31 -0.70
C GLN A 503 17.89 18.15 -1.33
N LEU A 504 16.86 18.80 -0.80
CA LEU A 504 15.51 18.75 -1.38
C LEU A 504 15.47 19.36 -2.79
N ASN A 505 16.18 20.47 -3.01
CA ASN A 505 16.30 21.07 -4.34
C ASN A 505 17.05 20.16 -5.31
N ALA A 506 18.11 19.49 -4.86
CA ALA A 506 18.85 18.52 -5.67
C ALA A 506 17.96 17.32 -6.03
N ALA A 507 17.20 16.78 -5.08
CA ALA A 507 16.24 15.70 -5.31
C ALA A 507 15.16 16.12 -6.31
N ARG A 508 14.59 17.32 -6.17
CA ARG A 508 13.57 17.86 -7.09
C ARG A 508 14.08 18.01 -8.53
N ARG A 509 15.31 18.51 -8.70
CA ARG A 509 15.94 18.65 -10.03
C ARG A 509 16.15 17.29 -10.70
N GLN A 510 16.40 16.25 -9.93
CA GLN A 510 16.59 14.89 -10.42
C GLN A 510 15.25 14.21 -10.71
N GLY A 511 14.23 14.43 -9.88
CA GLY A 511 12.86 13.92 -10.09
C GLY A 511 12.19 14.49 -11.35
N ARG A 512 12.54 15.71 -11.78
CA ARG A 512 12.11 16.28 -13.08
C ARG A 512 13.01 15.90 -14.27
N ARG A 513 14.19 15.30 -14.03
CA ARG A 513 15.17 14.90 -15.05
C ARG A 513 15.43 13.39 -15.04
N LEU A 514 14.38 12.61 -15.29
CA LEU A 514 14.55 11.26 -15.84
C LEU A 514 13.79 11.04 -17.16
N PRO A 515 13.88 11.94 -18.16
CA PRO A 515 14.07 11.50 -19.53
C PRO A 515 15.59 11.37 -19.79
N TYR A 516 15.99 10.25 -20.43
CA TYR A 516 17.35 9.88 -20.85
C TYR A 516 18.30 9.32 -19.77
N MET A 517 18.49 8.00 -19.82
CA MET A 517 19.84 7.44 -19.99
C MET A 517 19.76 6.25 -20.93
N GLY A 518 19.69 6.56 -22.23
CA GLY A 518 20.25 5.71 -23.26
C GLY A 518 21.65 6.21 -23.57
N LYS A 519 22.66 5.45 -23.16
CA LYS A 519 23.70 4.90 -24.02
C LYS A 519 24.12 3.57 -23.43
#